data_AF-A0A239NXC2-F1
#
_entry.id   AF-A0A239NXC2-F1
#
_cell.length_a   1.000
_cell.length_b   1.000
_cell.length_c   1.000
_cell.angle_alpha   90.00
_cell.angle_beta   90.00
_cell.angle_gamma   90.00
#
_symmetry.space_group_name_H-M   'P 1'
#
loop_
_entity.id
_entity.type
_entity.pdbx_description
1 polymer ?
#
loop_
_entity_poly.entity_id
_entity_poly.type
_entity_poly.pdbx_seq_one_letter_code
_entity_poly.pdbx_strand_id
1 'polypeptide(L)'
;MSPTDTPLEFVGSSKDDLSEFPVPVKVCIGFALRAAQKGKKHPDARPLKGFHGAGVVEIVSDFDGDTFRAVYTIKLKGMVYVLHAFQKKSKSGIQTPKTEIDLIKSRLKDAMALYEEAMEGSNEKASKHKEQRQRIRRPRPAKR
;
A
#
# COMPACT_ATOMS: atom_id res chain seq x y z
N MET A 1 12.56 -10.18 -7.22
CA MET A 1 12.25 -8.83 -6.69
C MET A 1 13.55 -8.20 -6.24
N SER A 2 13.80 -6.93 -6.52
CA SER A 2 15.05 -6.30 -6.07
C SER A 2 14.95 -6.02 -4.57
N PRO A 3 16.02 -6.17 -3.78
CA PRO A 3 15.98 -5.98 -2.32
C PRO A 3 15.73 -4.52 -1.89
N THR A 4 15.56 -3.60 -2.85
CA THR A 4 15.37 -2.17 -2.64
C THR A 4 13.95 -1.67 -2.91
N ASP A 5 13.08 -2.51 -3.49
CA ASP A 5 11.69 -2.12 -3.75
C ASP A 5 10.91 -2.09 -2.43
N THR A 6 10.14 -1.03 -2.17
CA THR A 6 9.25 -1.02 -0.99
C THR A 6 8.15 -2.07 -1.15
N PRO A 7 7.85 -2.87 -0.12
CA PRO A 7 6.79 -3.88 -0.18
C PRO A 7 5.42 -3.26 -0.44
N LEU A 8 4.54 -4.03 -1.08
CA LEU A 8 3.14 -3.69 -1.33
C LEU A 8 2.25 -4.53 -0.41
N GLU A 9 1.30 -3.87 0.25
CA GLU A 9 0.29 -4.51 1.08
C GLU A 9 -1.11 -4.16 0.54
N PHE A 10 -1.97 -5.17 0.42
CA PHE A 10 -3.35 -4.98 -0.06
C PHE A 10 -4.29 -4.99 1.14
N VAL A 11 -5.14 -3.96 1.24
CA VAL A 11 -6.08 -3.82 2.35
C VAL A 11 -7.48 -4.25 1.92
N GLY A 12 -8.14 -5.06 2.73
CA GLY A 12 -9.50 -5.56 2.46
C GLY A 12 -9.59 -6.31 1.13
N SER A 13 -10.67 -6.07 0.36
CA SER A 13 -10.92 -6.73 -0.93
C SER A 13 -10.09 -6.18 -2.09
N SER A 14 -9.20 -5.20 -1.86
CA SER A 14 -8.53 -4.47 -2.95
C SER A 14 -7.73 -5.36 -3.90
N LYS A 15 -7.19 -6.48 -3.42
CA LYS A 15 -6.48 -7.46 -4.25
C LYS A 15 -7.43 -8.25 -5.14
N ASP A 16 -8.54 -8.71 -4.58
CA ASP A 16 -9.56 -9.47 -5.30
C ASP A 16 -10.23 -8.57 -6.35
N ASP A 17 -10.62 -7.36 -5.96
CA ASP A 17 -11.18 -6.34 -6.86
C ASP A 17 -10.25 -6.07 -8.05
N LEU A 18 -8.94 -5.93 -7.81
CA LEU A 18 -7.94 -5.70 -8.85
C LEU A 18 -7.72 -6.94 -9.73
N SER A 19 -7.90 -8.14 -9.19
CA SER A 19 -7.72 -9.40 -9.94
C SER A 19 -8.80 -9.60 -11.00
N GLU A 20 -10.01 -9.10 -10.75
CA GLU A 20 -11.16 -9.14 -11.65
C GLU A 20 -11.01 -8.17 -12.83
N PHE A 21 -10.08 -7.22 -12.77
CA PHE A 21 -9.90 -6.24 -13.84
C PHE A 21 -9.42 -6.89 -15.14
N PRO A 22 -9.73 -6.26 -16.30
CA PRO A 22 -9.17 -6.66 -17.58
C PRO A 22 -7.63 -6.66 -17.55
N VAL A 23 -7.02 -7.59 -18.28
CA VAL A 23 -5.55 -7.73 -18.32
C VAL A 23 -4.82 -6.42 -18.64
N PRO A 24 -5.25 -5.61 -19.63
CA PRO A 24 -4.56 -4.35 -19.94
C PRO A 24 -4.58 -3.35 -18.77
N VAL A 25 -5.69 -3.31 -18.03
CA VAL A 25 -5.85 -2.47 -16.84
C VAL A 25 -4.94 -2.95 -15.72
N LYS A 26 -4.87 -4.26 -15.48
CA LYS A 26 -3.97 -4.85 -14.48
C LYS A 26 -2.50 -4.54 -14.77
N VAL A 27 -2.10 -4.56 -16.04
CA VAL A 27 -0.74 -4.22 -16.47
C VAL A 27 -0.44 -2.75 -16.18
N CYS A 28 -1.36 -1.84 -16.56
CA CYS A 28 -1.21 -0.40 -16.31
C CYS A 28 -1.07 -0.09 -14.81
N ILE A 29 -2.02 -0.60 -14.01
CA ILE A 29 -2.02 -0.38 -12.55
C ILE A 29 -0.80 -1.03 -11.90
N GLY A 30 -0.44 -2.25 -12.30
CA GLY A 30 0.73 -2.93 -11.78
C GLY A 30 2.04 -2.18 -12.06
N PHE A 31 2.16 -1.58 -13.25
CA PHE A 31 3.32 -0.75 -13.60
C PHE A 31 3.37 0.54 -12.77
N ALA A 32 2.22 1.19 -12.54
CA ALA A 32 2.12 2.36 -11.70
C ALA A 32 2.43 2.05 -10.22
N LEU A 33 1.93 0.93 -9.68
CA LEU A 33 2.26 0.46 -8.32
C LEU A 33 3.75 0.16 -8.19
N ARG A 34 4.36 -0.49 -9.20
CA ARG A 34 5.80 -0.74 -9.21
C ARG A 34 6.63 0.55 -9.26
N ALA A 35 6.15 1.57 -9.98
CA ALA A 35 6.77 2.89 -9.94
C ALA A 35 6.71 3.48 -8.53
N ALA A 36 5.55 3.39 -7.86
CA ALA A 36 5.40 3.81 -6.48
C ALA A 36 6.33 3.05 -5.51
N GLN A 37 6.51 1.74 -5.71
CA GLN A 37 7.45 0.95 -4.89
C GLN A 37 8.88 1.47 -4.94
N LYS A 38 9.27 2.08 -6.07
CA LYS A 38 10.59 2.69 -6.29
C LYS A 38 10.65 4.16 -5.87
N GLY A 39 9.61 4.68 -5.22
CA GLY A 39 9.49 6.10 -4.87
C GLY A 39 9.28 7.01 -6.08
N LYS A 40 8.93 6.46 -7.24
CA LYS A 40 8.62 7.23 -8.46
C LYS A 40 7.12 7.44 -8.58
N LYS A 41 6.73 8.45 -9.35
CA LYS A 41 5.33 8.75 -9.66
C LYS A 41 5.03 8.37 -11.12
N HIS A 42 3.99 7.57 -11.33
CA HIS A 42 3.48 7.26 -12.66
C HIS A 42 2.73 8.47 -13.26
N PRO A 43 2.77 8.73 -14.57
CA PRO A 43 2.02 9.83 -15.20
C PRO A 43 0.50 9.76 -14.91
N ASP A 44 -0.06 8.55 -14.86
CA ASP A 44 -1.49 8.35 -14.58
C ASP A 44 -1.83 8.36 -13.08
N ALA A 45 -0.83 8.52 -12.21
CA ALA A 45 -1.02 8.61 -10.77
C ALA A 45 -1.32 10.07 -10.38
N ARG A 46 -2.52 10.31 -9.84
CA ARG A 46 -3.02 11.63 -9.45
C ARG A 46 -3.34 11.66 -7.96
N PRO A 47 -3.03 12.74 -7.24
CA PRO A 47 -3.48 12.89 -5.86
C PRO A 47 -5.01 12.90 -5.80
N LEU A 48 -5.60 12.07 -4.94
CA LEU A 48 -7.05 12.04 -4.78
C LEU A 48 -7.50 13.27 -3.99
N LYS A 49 -8.42 14.05 -4.56
CA LYS A 49 -8.94 15.27 -3.91
C LYS A 49 -9.76 14.90 -2.66
N GLY A 50 -9.69 15.74 -1.63
CA GLY A 50 -10.42 15.54 -0.37
C GLY A 50 -9.65 14.76 0.71
N PHE A 51 -8.47 14.23 0.39
CA PHE A 51 -7.59 13.52 1.33
C PHE A 51 -6.40 14.40 1.77
N HIS A 52 -6.69 15.65 2.16
CA HIS A 52 -5.72 16.69 2.49
C HIS A 52 -4.63 16.18 3.45
N GLY A 53 -3.43 15.94 2.93
CA GLY A 53 -2.27 15.51 3.71
C GLY A 53 -2.19 14.02 4.02
N ALA A 54 -3.14 13.18 3.59
CA ALA A 54 -3.09 11.73 3.80
C ALA A 54 -2.19 10.98 2.80
N GLY A 55 -1.71 11.66 1.75
CA GLY A 55 -0.82 11.06 0.74
C GLY A 55 -1.51 9.99 -0.10
N VAL A 56 -2.82 10.09 -0.29
CA VAL A 56 -3.63 9.17 -1.07
C VAL A 56 -3.55 9.53 -2.55
N VAL A 57 -3.21 8.54 -3.37
CA VAL A 57 -2.99 8.67 -4.81
C VAL A 57 -3.89 7.68 -5.53
N GLU A 58 -4.57 8.14 -6.56
CA GLU A 58 -5.37 7.32 -7.48
C GLU A 58 -4.62 7.11 -8.80
N ILE A 59 -4.73 5.90 -9.36
CA ILE A 59 -4.30 5.54 -10.71
C ILE A 59 -5.57 5.40 -11.53
N VAL A 60 -5.62 6.04 -12.69
CA VAL A 60 -6.76 5.96 -13.61
C VAL A 60 -6.33 5.20 -14.86
N SER A 61 -7.13 4.21 -15.28
CA SER A 61 -6.89 3.46 -16.51
C SER A 61 -8.22 3.23 -17.22
N ASP A 62 -8.34 3.72 -18.44
CA ASP A 62 -9.52 3.51 -19.27
C ASP A 62 -9.34 2.25 -20.13
N PHE A 63 -10.40 1.44 -20.24
CA PHE A 63 -10.42 0.26 -21.08
C PHE A 63 -11.85 -0.02 -21.56
N ASP A 64 -12.00 -0.22 -22.86
CA ASP A 64 -13.27 -0.58 -23.52
C ASP A 64 -14.48 0.32 -23.17
N GLY A 65 -14.22 1.63 -23.02
CA GLY A 65 -15.26 2.61 -22.69
C GLY A 65 -15.62 2.69 -21.21
N ASP A 66 -14.95 1.91 -20.36
CA ASP A 66 -15.03 1.96 -18.90
C ASP A 66 -13.76 2.55 -18.28
N THR A 67 -13.90 3.19 -17.13
CA THR A 67 -12.79 3.77 -16.37
C THR A 67 -12.54 2.95 -15.11
N PHE A 68 -11.34 2.43 -14.96
CA PHE A 68 -10.89 1.69 -13.79
C PHE A 68 -10.00 2.59 -12.93
N ARG A 69 -10.16 2.51 -11.61
CA ARG A 69 -9.36 3.27 -10.66
C ARG A 69 -8.78 2.36 -9.58
N ALA A 70 -7.52 2.60 -9.23
CA ALA A 70 -6.89 2.00 -8.07
C ALA A 70 -6.32 3.08 -7.16
N VAL A 71 -6.54 2.95 -5.86
CA VAL A 71 -6.19 3.95 -4.85
C VAL A 71 -5.18 3.34 -3.89
N TYR A 72 -4.08 4.06 -3.66
CA TYR A 72 -3.01 3.64 -2.78
C TYR A 72 -2.47 4.81 -1.95
N THR A 73 -1.75 4.50 -0.86
CA THR A 73 -1.05 5.49 -0.04
C THR A 73 0.43 5.17 0.10
N ILE A 74 1.24 6.23 0.07
CA ILE A 74 2.70 6.19 0.24
C ILE A 74 3.16 6.93 1.50
N LYS A 75 2.21 7.42 2.32
CA LYS A 75 2.54 8.20 3.52
C LYS A 75 3.15 7.34 4.64
N LEU A 76 2.78 6.07 4.68
CA LEU A 76 3.22 5.10 5.67
C LEU A 76 4.62 4.59 5.25
N LYS A 77 5.67 5.04 5.95
CA LYS A 77 7.05 4.81 5.50
C LYS A 77 7.40 3.33 5.51
N GLY A 78 7.95 2.84 4.40
CA GLY A 78 8.48 1.48 4.31
C GLY A 78 7.52 0.46 3.71
N MET A 79 6.26 0.82 3.44
CA MET A 79 5.28 -0.02 2.71
C MET A 79 4.38 0.85 1.84
N VAL A 80 3.90 0.31 0.71
CA VAL A 80 2.86 0.92 -0.12
C VAL A 80 1.56 0.18 0.12
N TYR A 81 0.52 0.87 0.58
CA TYR A 81 -0.77 0.23 0.87
C TYR A 81 -1.76 0.51 -0.25
N VAL A 82 -2.27 -0.55 -0.87
CA VAL A 82 -3.36 -0.48 -1.84
C VAL A 82 -4.68 -0.56 -1.07
N LEU A 83 -5.46 0.51 -1.14
CA LEU A 83 -6.68 0.68 -0.35
C LEU A 83 -7.90 0.14 -1.08
N HIS A 84 -8.03 0.44 -2.37
CA HIS A 84 -9.19 0.02 -3.14
C HIS A 84 -8.89 0.00 -4.63
N ALA A 85 -9.52 -0.92 -5.37
CA ALA A 85 -9.63 -0.87 -6.81
C ALA A 85 -11.11 -1.00 -7.17
N PHE A 86 -11.62 -0.15 -8.06
CA PHE A 86 -13.01 -0.21 -8.51
C PHE A 86 -13.16 0.22 -9.99
N GLN A 87 -14.17 -0.34 -10.64
CA GLN A 87 -14.62 0.10 -11.97
C GLN A 87 -15.68 1.19 -11.82
N LYS A 88 -15.44 2.33 -12.42
CA LYS A 88 -16.39 3.44 -12.45
C LYS A 88 -17.46 3.16 -13.50
N LYS A 89 -18.66 2.80 -13.06
CA LYS A 89 -19.81 2.43 -13.93
C LYS A 89 -20.51 3.60 -14.64
N SER A 90 -20.22 4.86 -14.29
CA SER A 90 -20.88 6.04 -14.88
C SER A 90 -19.92 6.93 -15.68
N LYS A 91 -20.29 7.21 -16.94
CA LYS A 91 -19.55 8.07 -17.87
C LYS A 91 -19.63 9.56 -17.53
N SER A 92 -20.62 10.00 -16.72
CA SER A 92 -20.94 11.44 -16.57
C SER A 92 -20.45 12.13 -15.29
N GLY A 93 -19.83 11.43 -14.34
CA GLY A 93 -19.28 12.05 -13.12
C GLY A 93 -17.76 12.18 -13.14
N ILE A 94 -17.17 13.36 -13.04
CA ILE A 94 -15.70 13.49 -12.88
C ILE A 94 -15.26 13.00 -11.48
N GLN A 95 -16.16 13.18 -10.49
CA GLN A 95 -15.90 12.88 -9.09
C GLN A 95 -16.11 11.39 -8.78
N THR A 96 -15.26 10.86 -7.90
CA THR A 96 -15.48 9.57 -7.24
C THR A 96 -16.77 9.62 -6.42
N PRO A 97 -17.64 8.59 -6.49
CA PRO A 97 -18.84 8.53 -5.66
C PRO A 97 -18.49 8.65 -4.17
N LYS A 98 -19.39 9.24 -3.37
CA LYS A 98 -19.17 9.40 -1.92
C LYS A 98 -18.97 8.06 -1.21
N THR A 99 -19.69 7.02 -1.63
CA THR A 99 -19.55 5.65 -1.12
C THR A 99 -18.12 5.12 -1.26
N GLU A 100 -17.51 5.33 -2.43
CA GLU A 100 -16.11 4.96 -2.68
C GLU A 100 -15.16 5.75 -1.78
N ILE A 101 -15.41 7.06 -1.63
CA ILE A 101 -14.59 7.93 -0.77
C ILE A 101 -14.65 7.47 0.69
N ASP A 102 -15.84 7.16 1.20
CA ASP A 102 -16.00 6.74 2.59
C ASP A 102 -15.41 5.35 2.84
N LEU A 103 -15.49 4.44 1.86
CA LEU A 103 -14.80 3.15 1.91
C LEU A 103 -13.27 3.32 1.92
N ILE A 104 -12.73 4.20 1.07
CA ILE A 104 -11.29 4.53 1.06
C ILE A 104 -10.85 5.11 2.41
N LYS A 105 -11.65 5.99 3.04
CA LYS A 105 -11.35 6.52 4.37
C LYS A 105 -11.33 5.42 5.44
N SER A 106 -12.28 4.49 5.39
CA SER A 106 -12.31 3.35 6.32
C SER A 106 -11.05 2.51 6.16
N ARG A 107 -10.73 2.09 4.93
CA ARG A 107 -9.56 1.25 4.65
C ARG A 107 -8.25 1.97 4.91
N LEU A 108 -8.21 3.29 4.79
CA LEU A 108 -7.06 4.09 5.19
C LEU A 108 -6.81 4.00 6.70
N LYS A 109 -7.86 3.97 7.53
CA LYS A 109 -7.71 3.74 8.98
C LYS A 109 -7.16 2.34 9.26
N ASP A 110 -7.68 1.32 8.56
CA ASP A 110 -7.20 -0.05 8.68
C ASP A 110 -5.71 -0.15 8.29
N ALA A 111 -5.30 0.53 7.21
CA ALA A 111 -3.90 0.61 6.79
C ALA A 111 -3.01 1.28 7.85
N MET A 112 -3.52 2.32 8.53
CA MET A 112 -2.78 2.98 9.62
C MET A 112 -2.60 2.05 10.82
N ALA A 113 -3.63 1.29 11.20
CA ALA A 113 -3.55 0.29 12.27
C ALA A 113 -2.54 -0.81 11.94
N LEU A 114 -2.60 -1.38 10.73
CA LEU A 114 -1.63 -2.37 10.25
C LEU A 114 -0.19 -1.84 10.26
N TYR A 115 0.00 -0.56 9.92
CA TYR A 115 1.30 0.08 9.98
C TYR A 115 1.82 0.21 11.42
N GLU A 116 0.95 0.59 12.36
CA GLU A 116 1.29 0.71 13.78
C GLU A 116 1.70 -0.66 14.36
N GLU A 117 0.92 -1.71 14.10
CA GLU A 117 1.24 -3.10 14.48
C GLU A 117 2.57 -3.58 13.88
N ALA A 118 2.82 -3.27 12.60
CA ALA A 118 4.09 -3.61 11.94
C ALA A 118 5.29 -2.87 12.56
N MET A 119 5.09 -1.64 13.03
CA MET A 119 6.11 -0.85 13.71
C MET A 119 6.44 -1.42 15.10
N GLU A 120 5.42 -1.84 15.85
CA GLU A 120 5.58 -2.50 17.16
C GLU A 120 6.30 -3.85 17.04
N GLY A 121 5.87 -4.71 16.10
CA GLY A 121 6.50 -6.00 15.87
C GLY A 121 7.96 -5.92 15.38
N SER A 122 8.33 -4.82 14.72
CA SER A 122 9.72 -4.55 14.32
C SER A 122 10.60 -4.17 15.52
N ASN A 123 10.04 -3.46 16.49
CA ASN A 123 10.73 -3.04 17.72
C ASN A 123 10.99 -4.23 18.66
N GLU A 124 10.05 -5.17 18.78
CA GLU A 124 10.22 -6.41 19.54
C GLU A 124 11.23 -7.39 18.92
N LYS A 125 11.29 -7.47 17.59
CA LYS A 125 12.30 -8.31 16.91
C LYS A 125 13.71 -7.75 17.12
N ALA A 126 13.86 -6.43 17.15
CA ALA A 126 15.13 -5.77 17.43
C ALA A 126 15.61 -5.96 18.88
N SER A 127 14.70 -5.94 19.87
CA SER A 127 15.04 -6.15 21.28
C SER A 127 15.46 -7.60 21.56
N LYS A 128 14.74 -8.59 21.01
CA LYS A 128 15.10 -10.02 21.13
C LYS A 128 16.45 -10.33 20.48
N HIS A 129 16.76 -9.73 19.32
CA HIS A 129 18.04 -9.94 18.64
C HIS A 129 19.23 -9.29 19.40
N LYS A 130 19.00 -8.17 20.09
CA LYS A 130 20.00 -7.57 21.00
C LYS A 130 20.24 -8.43 22.24
N GLU A 131 19.19 -8.95 22.86
CA GLU A 131 19.30 -9.79 24.06
C GLU A 131 20.00 -11.13 23.76
N GLN A 132 19.69 -11.75 22.62
CA GLN A 132 20.34 -12.99 22.20
C GLN A 132 21.84 -12.78 21.89
N ARG A 133 22.22 -11.65 21.28
CA ARG A 133 23.63 -11.26 21.09
C ARG A 133 24.36 -10.98 22.41
N GLN A 134 23.70 -10.39 23.41
CA GLN A 134 24.28 -10.20 24.75
C GLN A 134 24.48 -11.51 25.50
N ARG A 135 23.58 -12.49 25.34
CA ARG A 135 23.75 -13.82 25.95
C ARG A 135 24.92 -14.61 25.37
N ILE A 136 25.15 -14.53 24.06
CA ILE A 136 26.27 -15.24 23.39
C ILE A 136 27.64 -14.64 23.75
N ARG A 137 27.70 -13.36 24.15
CA ARG A 137 28.94 -12.67 24.55
C ARG A 137 29.34 -12.86 26.02
N ARG A 138 28.57 -13.59 26.83
CA ARG A 138 28.97 -13.86 28.22
C ARG A 138 30.18 -14.82 28.24
N PRO A 139 31.30 -14.46 28.89
CA PRO A 139 32.46 -15.33 28.95
C PRO A 139 32.11 -16.62 29.68
N ARG A 140 32.57 -17.76 29.16
CA ARG A 140 32.38 -19.06 29.83
C ARG A 140 33.03 -19.00 31.21
N PRO A 141 32.35 -19.46 32.27
CA PRO A 141 32.93 -19.48 33.61
C PRO A 141 34.19 -20.36 33.59
N ALA A 142 35.28 -19.84 34.17
CA ALA A 142 36.55 -20.55 34.26
C ALA A 142 36.35 -21.85 35.06
N LYS A 143 36.72 -22.98 34.44
CA LYS A 143 36.74 -24.27 35.14
C LYS A 143 37.80 -24.22 36.25
N ARG A 144 37.37 -24.54 37.48
CA ARG A 144 38.23 -24.79 38.64
C ARG A 144 39.14 -25.98 38.42
#